data_AF-P0C185-F1
#
_entry.id   AF-P0C185-F1
#
_cell.length_a   1.000
_cell.length_b   1.000
_cell.length_c   1.000
_cell.angle_alpha   90.00
_cell.angle_beta   90.00
_cell.angle_gamma   90.00
#
_symmetry.space_group_name_H-M   'P 1'
#
loop_
_entity.id
_entity.type
_entity.pdbx_description
1 polymer ?
#
loop_
_entity_poly.entity_id
_entity_poly.type
_entity_poly.pdbx_seq_one_letter_code
_entity_poly.pdbx_strand_id
1 'polypeptide(L)' 'WCSTCLDLECGASRECYDPCFKAFGRAHGKCMNNKCRCYT' A
#
# COMPACT_ATOMS: atom_id res chain seq x y z
N TRP A 1 -3.15 -1.62 15.20
CA TRP A 1 -2.81 -2.24 13.90
C TRP A 1 -3.03 -1.21 12.80
N CYS A 2 -2.10 -1.04 11.87
CA CYS A 2 -2.17 0.02 10.85
C CYS A 2 -3.37 -0.19 9.91
N SER A 3 -4.40 0.65 9.99
CA SER A 3 -5.67 0.50 9.26
C SER A 3 -5.54 0.52 7.73
N THR A 4 -4.42 1.03 7.23
CA THR A 4 -4.13 1.15 5.80
C THR A 4 -2.90 0.36 5.35
N CYS A 5 -2.32 -0.47 6.23
CA CYS A 5 -1.18 -1.31 5.84
C CYS A 5 -1.69 -2.61 5.22
N LEU A 6 -1.18 -2.91 4.02
CA LEU A 6 -1.31 -4.18 3.35
C LEU A 6 -0.11 -5.05 3.72
N ASP A 7 -0.33 -6.34 3.95
CA ASP A 7 0.74 -7.32 4.16
C ASP A 7 1.36 -7.75 2.83
N LEU A 8 1.62 -6.77 1.96
CA LEU A 8 2.19 -6.98 0.64
C LEU A 8 3.60 -6.43 0.65
N GLU A 9 4.56 -7.30 0.38
CA GLU A 9 5.95 -6.90 0.27
C GLU A 9 6.12 -5.96 -0.92
N CYS A 10 6.92 -4.90 -0.75
CA CYS A 10 7.18 -3.94 -1.80
C CYS A 10 8.66 -3.60 -1.86
N GLY A 11 9.19 -3.49 -3.08
CA GLY A 11 10.48 -2.85 -3.36
C GLY A 11 10.30 -1.38 -3.76
N ALA A 12 9.17 -1.06 -4.39
CA ALA A 12 8.84 0.29 -4.81
C ALA A 12 7.43 0.71 -4.35
N SER A 13 7.28 1.99 -4.00
CA SER A 13 5.96 2.56 -3.61
C SER A 13 4.89 2.40 -4.69
N ARG A 14 5.30 2.30 -5.96
CA ARG A 14 4.42 2.16 -7.12
C ARG A 14 3.78 0.77 -7.20
N GLU A 15 4.42 -0.26 -6.65
CA GLU A 15 3.84 -1.60 -6.53
C GLU A 15 2.66 -1.62 -5.56
N CYS A 16 2.61 -0.66 -4.62
CA CYS A 16 1.51 -0.51 -3.69
C CYS A 16 0.29 0.18 -4.30
N TYR A 17 0.42 0.86 -5.44
CA TYR A 17 -0.70 1.63 -6.00
C TYR A 17 -1.85 0.74 -6.44
N ASP A 18 -1.55 -0.34 -7.16
CA ASP A 18 -2.55 -1.31 -7.62
C ASP A 18 -3.30 -1.99 -6.46
N PRO A 19 -2.60 -2.58 -5.46
CA PRO A 19 -3.28 -3.22 -4.34
C PRO A 19 -3.96 -2.20 -3.41
N CYS A 20 -3.42 -0.98 -3.25
CA CYS A 20 -4.12 0.08 -2.52
C CYS A 20 -5.39 0.53 -3.24
N PHE A 21 -5.36 0.64 -4.57
CA PHE A 21 -6.55 0.96 -5.36
C PHE A 21 -7.59 -0.16 -5.25
N LYS A 22 -7.16 -1.42 -5.30
CA LYS A 22 -8.06 -2.58 -5.18
C LYS A 22 -8.67 -2.72 -3.78
N ALA A 23 -7.91 -2.39 -2.72
CA ALA A 23 -8.38 -2.51 -1.34
C ALA A 23 -9.16 -1.29 -0.83
N PHE A 24 -8.74 -0.08 -1.21
CA PHE A 24 -9.28 1.18 -0.67
C PHE A 24 -9.92 2.09 -1.73
N GLY A 25 -9.89 1.71 -3.01
CA GLY A 25 -10.39 2.56 -4.10
C GLY A 25 -9.46 3.73 -4.45
N ARG A 26 -8.26 3.83 -3.83
CA ARG A 26 -7.28 4.87 -4.11
C ARG A 26 -5.89 4.30 -4.36
N ALA A 27 -5.32 4.64 -5.51
CA ALA A 27 -3.96 4.30 -5.92
C ALA A 27 -2.91 5.16 -5.19
N HIS A 28 -3.06 5.30 -3.87
CA HIS A 28 -2.21 6.14 -3.05
C HIS A 28 -1.67 5.31 -1.90
N GLY A 29 -0.41 4.90 -2.02
CA GLY A 29 0.31 4.13 -1.02
C GLY A 29 1.81 4.37 -1.09
N LYS A 30 2.53 4.09 -0.02
CA LYS A 30 3.99 4.09 -0.01
C LYS A 30 4.50 2.76 0.49
N CYS A 31 5.67 2.39 0.01
CA CYS A 31 6.40 1.28 0.59
C CYS A 31 7.04 1.74 1.90
N MET A 32 6.63 1.17 3.02
CA MET A 32 7.16 1.44 4.34
C MET A 32 7.59 0.14 4.99
N ASN A 33 8.87 0.05 5.36
CA ASN A 33 9.44 -1.12 6.03
C ASN A 33 9.20 -2.43 5.25
N ASN A 34 9.45 -2.38 3.94
CA ASN A 34 9.16 -3.45 2.97
C ASN A 34 7.69 -3.87 2.88
N LYS A 35 6.74 -3.10 3.42
CA LYS A 35 5.31 -3.37 3.29
C LYS A 35 4.54 -2.20 2.70
N CYS A 36 3.53 -2.51 1.92
CA CYS A 36 2.68 -1.50 1.34
C CYS A 36 1.80 -0.83 2.41
N ARG A 37 1.89 0.49 2.51
CA ARG A 37 1.01 1.29 3.34
C ARG A 37 0.21 2.24 2.47
N CYS A 38 -1.08 1.99 2.37
CA CYS A 38 -2.04 2.84 1.67
C CYS A 38 -2.35 4.09 2.48
N TYR A 39 -2.88 5.10 1.80
CA TYR A 39 -3.39 6.31 2.40
C TYR A 39 -4.73 6.63 1.73
N THR A 40 -5.78 6.67 2.54
CA THR A 40 -7.11 7.10 2.11
C THR A 40 -7.13 8.61 1.92
#